data_AF-A0A484W2D7-F1
#
_entry.id   AF-A0A484W2D7-F1
#
_cell.length_a   1.000
_cell.length_b   1.000
_cell.length_c   1.000
_cell.angle_alpha   90.00
_cell.angle_beta   90.00
_cell.angle_gamma   90.00
#
_symmetry.space_group_name_H-M   'P 1'
#
loop_
_entity.id
_entity.type
_entity.pdbx_description
1 polymer ?
#
loop_
_entity_poly.entity_id
_entity_poly.type
_entity_poly.pdbx_seq_one_letter_code
_entity_poly.pdbx_strand_id
1 'polypeptide(L)'
;MPEHLFTQVVTDVQAVEQLLQEQGYEPGVIVSFRYILCTFIDEAALGNGWSNKNEWIKQSLLVHFHNEAWGGEKVFILLERLIREPVRYQDLLEFLYLCFSLGFRGRYKVAIQQQDEFERIYQRLHHALHKLRGDAPFPLLHQKNNIQGGRYQLIRRLTIKHVLCGGLVVLTVFYLFYLLRLDSQTQDILHQLNKLLR
;
A
#
# COMPACT_ATOMS: atom_id res chain seq x y z
N MET A 1 17.95 -5.40 -4.53
CA MET A 1 17.64 -4.44 -3.45
C MET A 1 18.97 -4.06 -2.82
N PRO A 2 19.22 -2.79 -2.44
CA PRO A 2 20.53 -2.38 -1.94
C PRO A 2 20.91 -3.17 -0.67
N GLU A 3 22.13 -3.73 -0.65
CA GLU A 3 22.63 -4.58 0.45
C GLU A 3 22.68 -3.85 1.80
N HIS A 4 22.75 -2.52 1.80
CA HIS A 4 22.87 -1.67 2.99
C HIS A 4 21.54 -1.14 3.55
N LEU A 5 20.39 -1.50 2.95
CA LEU A 5 19.10 -0.91 3.36
C LEU A 5 18.77 -1.18 4.83
N PHE A 6 19.00 -2.40 5.30
CA PHE A 6 18.71 -2.76 6.70
C PHE A 6 19.52 -1.90 7.65
N THR A 7 20.83 -1.81 7.43
CA THR A 7 21.73 -0.97 8.24
C THR A 7 21.31 0.49 8.20
N GLN A 8 20.94 1.01 7.02
CA GLN A 8 20.44 2.38 6.91
C GLN A 8 19.20 2.61 7.77
N VAL A 9 18.21 1.71 7.69
CA VAL A 9 16.98 1.86 8.48
C VAL A 9 17.26 1.74 9.98
N VAL A 10 18.18 0.87 10.40
CA VAL A 10 18.62 0.80 11.81
C VAL A 10 19.21 2.13 12.26
N THR A 11 20.10 2.73 11.46
CA THR A 11 20.68 4.05 11.74
C THR A 11 19.61 5.14 11.79
N ASP A 12 18.66 5.13 10.86
CA ASP A 12 17.58 6.12 10.81
C ASP A 12 16.66 6.01 12.03
N VAL A 13 16.31 4.79 12.46
CA VAL A 13 15.51 4.55 13.68
C VAL A 13 16.24 5.06 14.92
N GLN A 14 17.55 4.85 15.03
CA GLN A 14 18.37 5.37 16.14
C GLN A 14 18.45 6.90 16.13
N ALA A 15 18.59 7.51 14.95
CA ALA A 15 18.60 8.96 14.81
C ALA A 15 17.26 9.59 15.22
N VAL A 16 16.13 8.97 14.85
CA VAL A 16 14.80 9.42 15.30
C VAL A 16 14.64 9.28 16.81
N GLU A 17 15.13 8.18 17.40
CA GLU A 17 15.13 8.01 18.86
C GLU A 17 15.90 9.13 19.57
N GLN A 18 17.10 9.50 19.09
CA GLN A 18 17.86 10.61 19.64
C GLN A 18 17.12 11.94 19.51
N LEU A 19 16.51 12.21 18.36
CA LEU A 19 15.71 13.41 18.16
C LEU A 19 14.54 13.51 19.14
N LEU A 20 13.83 12.41 19.39
CA LEU A 20 12.72 12.39 20.36
C LEU A 20 13.21 12.61 21.80
N GLN A 21 14.40 12.09 22.15
CA GLN A 21 15.02 12.36 23.45
C GLN A 21 15.36 13.85 23.61
N GLU A 22 15.94 14.47 22.58
CA GLU A 22 16.26 15.91 22.57
C GLU A 22 15.01 16.79 22.66
N GLN A 23 13.90 16.35 22.08
CA GLN A 23 12.59 17.02 22.19
C GLN A 23 11.91 16.82 23.55
N GLY A 24 12.51 16.03 24.45
CA GLY A 24 12.02 15.85 25.82
C GLY A 24 10.88 14.83 25.97
N TYR A 25 10.70 13.93 25.00
CA TYR A 25 9.72 12.85 25.14
C TYR A 25 10.11 11.88 26.26
N GLU A 26 9.12 11.36 27.00
CA GLU A 26 9.37 10.38 28.06
C GLU A 26 10.01 9.10 27.48
N PRO A 27 10.97 8.47 28.17
CA PRO A 27 11.62 7.24 27.68
C PRO A 27 10.63 6.13 27.33
N GLY A 28 9.56 5.97 28.11
CA GLY A 28 8.51 4.98 27.84
C GLY A 28 7.73 5.25 26.54
N VAL A 29 7.54 6.53 26.18
CA VAL A 29 6.90 6.95 24.92
C VAL A 29 7.81 6.64 23.75
N ILE A 30 9.10 6.94 23.86
CA ILE A 30 10.11 6.68 22.83
C ILE A 30 10.23 5.17 22.55
N VAL A 31 10.30 4.35 23.60
CA VAL A 31 10.34 2.88 23.47
C VAL A 31 9.06 2.36 22.80
N SER A 32 7.90 2.91 23.15
CA SER A 32 6.61 2.54 22.54
C SER A 32 6.53 2.94 21.07
N PHE A 33 7.01 4.15 20.73
CA PHE A 33 7.11 4.64 19.36
C PHE A 33 8.00 3.73 18.51
N ARG A 34 9.22 3.45 18.99
CA ARG A 34 10.18 2.58 18.30
C ARG A 34 9.60 1.18 18.07
N TYR A 35 8.91 0.63 19.07
CA TYR A 35 8.25 -0.66 18.95
C TYR A 35 7.21 -0.68 17.80
N ILE A 36 6.34 0.33 17.76
CA ILE A 36 5.30 0.45 16.73
C ILE A 36 5.95 0.64 15.36
N LEU A 37 6.96 1.52 15.26
CA LEU A 37 7.67 1.79 14.01
C LEU A 37 8.36 0.55 13.45
N CYS A 38 9.13 -0.17 14.27
CA CYS A 38 9.80 -1.40 13.87
C CYS A 38 8.78 -2.46 13.40
N THR A 39 7.68 -2.63 14.15
CA THR A 39 6.62 -3.58 13.77
C THR A 39 5.96 -3.20 12.44
N PHE A 40 5.71 -1.91 12.22
CA PHE A 40 5.11 -1.40 10.98
C PHE A 40 6.02 -1.63 9.78
N ILE A 41 7.31 -1.28 9.88
CA ILE A 41 8.27 -1.45 8.80
C ILE A 41 8.48 -2.95 8.52
N ASP A 42 8.57 -3.79 9.55
CA ASP A 42 8.70 -5.25 9.40
C ASP A 42 7.50 -5.83 8.61
N GLU A 43 6.27 -5.40 8.92
CA GLU A 43 5.08 -5.85 8.18
C GLU A 43 5.06 -5.38 6.73
N ALA A 44 5.48 -4.14 6.47
CA ALA A 44 5.60 -3.58 5.12
C ALA A 44 6.68 -4.31 4.32
N ALA A 45 7.82 -4.63 4.94
CA ALA A 45 8.91 -5.39 4.34
C ALA A 45 8.45 -6.79 3.93
N LEU A 46 7.75 -7.49 4.84
CA LEU A 46 7.18 -8.81 4.57
C LEU A 46 6.13 -8.75 3.45
N GLY A 47 5.26 -7.73 3.45
CA GLY A 47 4.21 -7.56 2.43
C GLY A 47 4.75 -7.28 1.02
N ASN A 48 5.88 -6.56 0.91
CA ASN A 48 6.49 -6.19 -0.37
C ASN A 48 7.58 -7.18 -0.85
N GLY A 49 7.73 -8.33 -0.19
CA GLY A 49 8.70 -9.35 -0.60
C GLY A 49 10.16 -8.94 -0.38
N TRP A 50 10.43 -7.96 0.50
CA TRP A 50 11.80 -7.60 0.93
C TRP A 50 12.49 -8.76 1.67
N SER A 51 11.73 -9.82 1.97
CA SER A 51 12.10 -11.04 2.67
C SER A 51 12.57 -12.19 1.76
N ASN A 52 12.91 -12.00 0.48
CA ASN A 52 13.35 -13.14 -0.35
C ASN A 52 14.86 -13.24 -0.59
N LYS A 53 15.67 -12.20 -0.32
CA LYS A 53 17.15 -12.24 -0.46
C LYS A 53 17.95 -11.37 0.52
N ASN A 54 17.37 -10.83 1.59
CA ASN A 54 17.97 -9.73 2.37
C ASN A 54 18.17 -10.07 3.87
N GLU A 55 18.99 -9.27 4.55
CA GLU A 55 19.23 -9.33 6.01
C GLU A 55 17.94 -9.31 6.85
N TRP A 56 16.87 -8.70 6.33
CA TRP A 56 15.53 -8.67 6.96
C TRP A 56 14.92 -10.06 7.21
N ILE A 57 15.34 -11.08 6.46
CA ILE A 57 14.94 -12.49 6.69
C ILE A 57 15.63 -13.06 7.92
N LYS A 58 16.91 -12.71 8.11
CA LYS A 58 17.75 -13.23 9.19
C LYS A 58 17.37 -12.60 10.52
N GLN A 59 17.06 -11.30 10.50
CA GLN A 59 16.72 -10.53 11.69
C GLN A 59 15.80 -9.38 11.32
N SER A 60 14.59 -9.36 11.88
CA SER A 60 13.66 -8.23 11.71
C SER A 60 14.08 -7.04 12.56
N LEU A 61 13.58 -5.83 12.28
CA LEU A 61 13.87 -4.65 13.11
C LEU A 61 13.33 -4.84 14.53
N LEU A 62 12.16 -5.45 14.68
CA LEU A 62 11.58 -5.72 15.98
C LEU A 62 12.45 -6.67 16.81
N VAL A 63 13.00 -7.71 16.19
CA VAL A 63 13.97 -8.61 16.84
C VAL A 63 15.25 -7.83 17.20
N HIS A 64 15.74 -6.99 16.30
CA HIS A 64 16.95 -6.18 16.53
C HIS A 64 16.81 -5.22 17.73
N PHE A 65 15.71 -4.47 17.81
CA PHE A 65 15.55 -3.41 18.82
C PHE A 65 14.84 -3.84 20.11
N HIS A 66 14.02 -4.90 20.05
CA HIS A 66 13.17 -5.33 21.15
C HIS A 66 13.29 -6.82 21.49
N ASN A 67 14.11 -7.58 20.75
CA ASN A 67 14.27 -9.03 20.93
C ASN A 67 12.92 -9.78 20.91
N GLU A 68 11.99 -9.30 20.06
CA GLU A 68 10.64 -9.84 19.92
C GLU A 68 10.30 -10.10 18.46
N ALA A 69 9.56 -11.19 18.18
CA ALA A 69 9.13 -11.56 16.83
C ALA A 69 7.61 -11.41 16.59
N TRP A 70 6.82 -11.09 17.63
CA TRP A 70 5.35 -11.10 17.60
C TRP A 70 4.74 -9.71 17.85
N GLY A 71 5.20 -8.69 17.11
CA GLY A 71 4.73 -7.31 17.32
C GLY A 71 3.31 -7.03 16.85
N GLY A 72 2.82 -7.75 15.85
CA GLY A 72 1.53 -7.50 15.21
C GLY A 72 0.31 -7.64 16.14
N GLU A 73 0.44 -8.33 17.28
CA GLU A 73 -0.58 -8.38 18.33
C GLU A 73 -0.31 -7.38 19.44
N LYS A 74 0.94 -7.24 19.88
CA LYS A 74 1.31 -6.37 20.99
C LYS A 74 1.05 -4.89 20.70
N VAL A 75 1.11 -4.47 19.43
CA VAL A 75 0.70 -3.12 19.01
C VAL A 75 -0.76 -2.82 19.40
N PHE A 76 -1.67 -3.79 19.29
CA PHE A 76 -3.06 -3.61 19.70
C PHE A 76 -3.23 -3.59 21.22
N ILE A 77 -2.45 -4.39 21.95
CA ILE A 77 -2.40 -4.34 23.42
C ILE A 77 -1.88 -2.97 23.90
N LEU A 78 -0.87 -2.43 23.22
CA LEU A 78 -0.33 -1.11 23.49
C LEU A 78 -1.39 -0.04 23.21
N LEU A 79 -2.08 -0.11 22.07
CA LEU A 79 -3.18 0.80 21.74
C LEU A 79 -4.27 0.82 22.82
N GLU A 80 -4.69 -0.33 23.36
CA GLU A 80 -5.69 -0.41 24.44
C GLU A 80 -5.24 0.27 25.75
N ARG A 81 -3.93 0.39 25.98
CA ARG A 81 -3.37 1.13 27.12
C ARG A 81 -3.33 2.62 26.82
N LEU A 82 -2.77 3.00 25.66
CA LEU A 82 -2.59 4.39 25.27
C LEU A 82 -3.93 5.14 25.16
N ILE A 83 -4.98 4.48 24.66
CA ILE A 83 -6.30 5.10 24.45
C ILE A 83 -7.02 5.45 25.76
N ARG A 84 -6.56 4.93 26.91
CA ARG A 84 -7.10 5.26 28.25
C ARG A 84 -6.64 6.63 28.74
N GLU A 85 -5.48 7.09 28.29
CA GLU A 85 -4.91 8.41 28.62
C GLU A 85 -4.64 9.18 27.31
N PRO A 86 -5.69 9.49 26.51
CA PRO A 86 -5.52 9.93 25.13
C PRO A 86 -4.88 11.32 25.02
N VAL A 87 -5.06 12.18 26.01
CA VAL A 87 -4.39 13.50 26.09
C VAL A 87 -2.89 13.35 26.27
N ARG A 88 -2.46 12.43 27.15
CA ARG A 88 -1.04 12.19 27.43
C ARG A 88 -0.32 11.54 26.25
N TYR A 89 -0.99 10.60 25.58
CA TYR A 89 -0.41 9.80 24.50
C TYR A 89 -0.91 10.22 23.11
N GLN A 90 -1.32 11.48 22.95
CA GLN A 90 -1.90 11.97 21.69
C GLN A 90 -1.00 11.66 20.49
N ASP A 91 0.29 12.02 20.56
CA ASP A 91 1.24 11.83 19.44
C ASP A 91 1.40 10.36 19.04
N LEU A 92 1.45 9.45 20.02
CA LEU A 92 1.52 8.00 19.75
C LEU A 92 0.23 7.46 19.13
N LEU A 93 -0.93 7.94 19.59
CA LEU A 93 -2.22 7.58 19.03
C LEU A 93 -2.36 8.09 17.59
N GLU A 94 -1.90 9.31 17.32
CA GLU A 94 -1.84 9.86 15.96
C GLU A 94 -0.90 9.06 15.07
N PHE A 95 0.28 8.68 15.58
CA PHE A 95 1.21 7.83 14.85
C PHE A 95 0.60 6.45 14.52
N LEU A 96 -0.08 5.80 15.47
CA LEU A 96 -0.81 4.56 15.23
C LEU A 96 -1.90 4.72 14.17
N TYR A 97 -2.65 5.83 14.22
CA TYR A 97 -3.67 6.14 13.23
C TYR A 97 -3.06 6.26 11.82
N LEU A 98 -1.88 6.89 11.70
CA LEU A 98 -1.13 6.95 10.45
C LEU A 98 -0.69 5.55 9.99
N CYS A 99 -0.10 4.73 10.86
CA CYS A 99 0.28 3.35 10.53
C CYS A 99 -0.93 2.54 10.01
N PHE A 100 -2.09 2.64 10.66
CA PHE A 100 -3.31 1.94 10.25
C PHE A 100 -3.83 2.42 8.89
N SER A 101 -3.75 3.73 8.65
CA SER A 101 -4.14 4.36 7.39
C SER A 101 -3.20 3.99 6.24
N LEU A 102 -1.91 3.77 6.53
CA LEU A 102 -0.90 3.28 5.58
C LEU A 102 -0.98 1.77 5.31
N GLY A 103 -1.91 1.06 5.94
CA GLY A 103 -2.19 -0.34 5.65
C GLY A 103 -1.63 -1.34 6.65
N PHE A 104 -1.13 -0.90 7.81
CA PHE A 104 -0.81 -1.80 8.90
C PHE A 104 -2.05 -2.58 9.35
N ARG A 105 -1.94 -3.91 9.48
CA ARG A 105 -3.03 -4.78 9.93
C ARG A 105 -2.61 -5.69 11.10
N GLY A 106 -1.32 -5.97 11.28
CA GLY A 106 -0.85 -6.83 12.36
C GLY A 106 -1.59 -8.17 12.37
N ARG A 107 -2.09 -8.57 13.55
CA ARG A 107 -2.86 -9.81 13.72
C ARG A 107 -4.08 -9.95 12.81
N TYR A 108 -4.64 -8.83 12.32
CA TYR A 108 -5.83 -8.81 11.48
C TYR A 108 -5.56 -9.07 9.99
N LYS A 109 -4.31 -9.34 9.60
CA LYS A 109 -3.93 -9.53 8.19
C LYS A 109 -4.50 -10.81 7.55
N VAL A 110 -4.81 -11.85 8.34
CA VAL A 110 -5.07 -13.22 7.83
C VAL A 110 -6.56 -13.62 7.84
N ALA A 111 -7.45 -12.87 8.50
CA ALA A 111 -8.84 -13.30 8.71
C ALA A 111 -9.88 -12.34 8.12
N ILE A 112 -10.58 -12.79 7.07
CA ILE A 112 -11.71 -12.09 6.44
C ILE A 112 -12.80 -11.77 7.48
N GLN A 113 -13.02 -12.63 8.48
CA GLN A 113 -13.98 -12.42 9.57
C GLN A 113 -13.55 -11.36 10.60
N GLN A 114 -12.25 -11.05 10.70
CA GLN A 114 -11.74 -10.09 11.68
C GLN A 114 -11.59 -8.68 11.10
N GLN A 115 -11.90 -8.49 9.82
CA GLN A 115 -11.90 -7.18 9.15
C GLN A 115 -12.84 -6.20 9.87
N ASP A 116 -14.00 -6.69 10.32
CA ASP A 116 -14.99 -5.89 11.07
C ASP A 116 -14.45 -5.46 12.44
N GLU A 117 -13.64 -6.29 13.09
CA GLU A 117 -13.04 -5.98 14.39
C GLU A 117 -11.95 -4.90 14.25
N PHE A 118 -11.07 -5.04 13.24
CA PHE A 118 -10.09 -4.01 12.93
C PHE A 118 -10.75 -2.66 12.65
N GLU A 119 -11.81 -2.64 11.84
CA GLU A 119 -12.52 -1.41 11.49
C GLU A 119 -13.14 -0.74 12.72
N ARG A 120 -13.70 -1.52 13.65
CA ARG A 120 -14.21 -0.99 14.94
C ARG A 120 -13.09 -0.36 15.77
N ILE A 121 -11.92 -1.01 15.85
CA ILE A 121 -10.75 -0.48 16.56
C ILE A 121 -10.27 0.81 15.91
N TYR A 122 -10.16 0.83 14.58
CA TYR A 122 -9.76 2.01 13.80
C TYR A 122 -10.71 3.19 14.01
N GLN A 123 -12.03 2.93 13.96
CA GLN A 123 -13.05 3.95 14.23
C GLN A 123 -12.98 4.48 15.67
N ARG A 124 -12.74 3.60 16.66
CA ARG A 124 -12.58 4.02 18.06
C ARG A 124 -11.35 4.92 18.24
N LEU A 125 -10.22 4.57 17.60
CA LEU A 125 -9.01 5.40 17.59
C LEU A 125 -9.28 6.76 16.93
N HIS A 126 -9.92 6.76 15.75
CA HIS A 126 -10.29 7.99 15.05
C HIS A 126 -11.18 8.89 15.92
N HIS A 127 -12.19 8.32 16.59
CA HIS A 127 -13.08 9.08 17.48
C HIS A 127 -12.35 9.64 18.70
N ALA A 128 -11.43 8.88 19.28
CA ALA A 128 -10.62 9.35 20.39
C ALA A 128 -9.75 10.56 19.98
N LEU A 129 -9.11 10.50 18.82
CA LEU A 129 -8.29 11.60 18.28
C LEU A 129 -9.12 12.83 17.88
N HIS A 130 -10.28 12.61 17.24
CA HIS A 130 -11.17 13.71 16.85
C HIS A 130 -11.67 14.51 18.07
N LYS A 131 -11.92 13.83 19.20
CA LYS A 131 -12.30 14.52 20.44
C LYS A 131 -11.19 15.40 21.01
N LEU A 132 -9.92 15.01 20.84
CA LEU A 132 -8.77 15.78 21.33
C LEU A 132 -8.49 17.03 20.50
N ARG A 133 -8.65 16.94 19.17
CA ARG A 133 -8.39 18.06 18.26
C ARG A 133 -9.49 19.12 18.21
N GLY A 134 -10.70 18.82 18.69
CA GLY A 134 -11.86 19.70 18.52
C GLY A 134 -12.23 19.85 17.03
N ASP A 135 -12.67 21.04 16.62
CA ASP A 135 -13.02 21.35 15.22
C ASP A 135 -11.80 21.62 14.31
N ALA A 136 -10.58 21.46 14.82
CA ALA A 136 -9.38 21.63 14.00
C ALA A 136 -9.34 20.53 12.92
N PRO A 137 -9.22 20.90 11.63
CA PRO A 137 -9.17 19.91 10.57
C PRO A 137 -7.96 19.01 10.78
N PHE A 138 -8.17 17.70 10.73
CA PHE A 138 -7.09 16.72 10.61
C PHE A 138 -6.10 17.24 9.55
N PRO A 139 -4.76 17.21 9.77
CA PRO A 139 -3.83 17.39 8.68
C PRO A 139 -4.05 16.19 7.76
N LEU A 140 -4.91 16.43 6.76
CA LEU A 140 -5.24 15.50 5.71
C LEU A 140 -3.97 15.33 4.89
N LEU A 141 -3.11 14.39 5.26
CA LEU A 141 -2.10 13.87 4.34
C LEU A 141 -2.75 13.24 3.09
N HIS A 142 -4.07 13.04 3.11
CA HIS A 142 -4.85 12.78 1.92
C HIS A 142 -6.32 13.18 2.09
N GLN A 143 -6.78 14.16 1.32
CA GLN A 143 -8.20 14.45 1.17
C GLN A 143 -8.88 13.25 0.50
N LYS A 144 -9.65 12.52 1.30
CA LYS A 144 -10.52 11.42 0.87
C LYS A 144 -11.53 11.93 -0.16
N ASN A 145 -11.34 11.57 -1.43
CA ASN A 145 -12.48 11.47 -2.33
C ASN A 145 -13.29 10.25 -1.88
N ASN A 146 -14.45 10.54 -1.30
CA ASN A 146 -15.37 9.57 -0.77
C ASN A 146 -16.03 8.77 -1.90
N ILE A 147 -15.52 7.59 -2.24
CA ILE A 147 -16.34 6.48 -2.77
C ILE A 147 -15.79 5.15 -2.26
N GLN A 148 -16.50 4.63 -1.25
CA GLN A 148 -16.82 3.21 -0.99
C GLN A 148 -15.69 2.18 -0.91
N GLY A 149 -15.63 1.52 0.25
CA GLY A 149 -14.85 0.30 0.45
C GLY A 149 -15.22 -0.77 -0.58
N GLY A 150 -14.20 -1.39 -1.16
CA GLY A 150 -14.41 -2.49 -2.09
C GLY A 150 -13.25 -2.71 -3.06
N ARG A 151 -12.18 -3.32 -2.56
CA ARG A 151 -11.21 -4.14 -3.33
C ARG A 151 -10.38 -3.40 -4.40
N TYR A 152 -9.06 -3.48 -4.21
CA TYR A 152 -8.03 -3.32 -5.24
C TYR A 152 -8.30 -4.25 -6.45
N GLN A 153 -9.14 -3.84 -7.41
CA GLN A 153 -9.36 -4.56 -8.67
C GLN A 153 -9.49 -3.65 -9.92
N LEU A 154 -9.25 -2.35 -9.82
CA LEU A 154 -9.50 -1.45 -10.97
C LEU A 154 -8.36 -1.38 -12.01
N ILE A 155 -7.10 -1.58 -11.63
CA ILE A 155 -5.97 -1.52 -12.57
C ILE A 155 -5.95 -2.73 -13.52
N ARG A 156 -6.63 -3.84 -13.19
CA ARG A 156 -6.67 -5.05 -14.03
C ARG A 156 -7.76 -5.03 -15.12
N ARG A 157 -8.82 -4.23 -14.97
CA ARG A 157 -9.95 -4.20 -15.95
C ARG A 157 -9.77 -3.17 -17.07
N LEU A 158 -9.07 -2.07 -16.83
CA LEU A 158 -8.79 -1.07 -17.86
C LEU A 158 -7.78 -1.60 -18.89
N THR A 159 -6.76 -2.33 -18.44
CA THR A 159 -5.76 -2.96 -19.31
C THR A 159 -6.38 -3.95 -20.30
N ILE A 160 -7.33 -4.79 -19.87
CA ILE A 160 -7.97 -5.78 -20.76
C ILE A 160 -8.85 -5.09 -21.83
N LYS A 161 -9.61 -4.05 -21.48
CA LYS A 161 -10.44 -3.32 -22.45
C LYS A 161 -9.59 -2.60 -23.51
N HIS A 162 -8.47 -2.00 -23.11
CA HIS A 162 -7.57 -1.33 -24.06
C HIS A 162 -6.81 -2.33 -24.94
N VAL A 163 -6.40 -3.48 -24.39
CA VAL A 163 -5.81 -4.58 -25.19
C VAL A 163 -6.82 -5.15 -26.20
N LEU A 164 -8.08 -5.34 -25.79
CA LEU A 164 -9.13 -5.81 -26.70
C LEU A 164 -9.47 -4.78 -27.78
N CYS A 165 -9.64 -3.50 -27.43
CA CYS A 165 -9.85 -2.45 -28.42
C CYS A 165 -8.66 -2.33 -29.38
N GLY A 166 -7.42 -2.39 -28.86
CA GLY A 166 -6.21 -2.36 -29.68
C GLY A 166 -6.15 -3.51 -30.68
N GLY A 167 -6.46 -4.74 -30.24
CA GLY A 167 -6.53 -5.91 -31.13
C GLY A 167 -7.58 -5.76 -32.24
N LEU A 168 -8.75 -5.21 -31.91
CA LEU A 168 -9.83 -4.97 -32.89
C LEU A 168 -9.45 -3.92 -33.94
N VAL A 169 -8.74 -2.86 -33.53
CA VAL A 169 -8.22 -1.84 -34.44
C VAL A 169 -7.15 -2.43 -35.38
N VAL A 170 -6.23 -3.25 -34.86
CA VAL A 170 -5.21 -3.89 -35.70
C VAL A 170 -5.84 -4.84 -36.72
N LEU A 171 -6.83 -5.66 -36.31
CA LEU A 171 -7.53 -6.56 -37.21
C LEU A 171 -8.30 -5.83 -38.31
N THR A 172 -8.98 -4.72 -37.97
CA THR A 172 -9.71 -3.91 -38.96
C THR A 172 -8.78 -3.24 -39.95
N VAL A 173 -7.65 -2.68 -39.50
CA VAL A 173 -6.62 -2.12 -40.40
C VAL A 173 -6.05 -3.21 -41.31
N PHE A 174 -5.76 -4.40 -40.77
CA PHE A 174 -5.22 -5.50 -41.56
C PHE A 174 -6.24 -6.01 -42.61
N TYR A 175 -7.52 -6.10 -42.23
CA TYR A 175 -8.60 -6.49 -43.14
C TYR A 175 -8.80 -5.45 -44.25
N LEU A 176 -8.77 -4.16 -43.91
CA LEU A 176 -8.93 -3.07 -44.86
C LEU A 176 -7.74 -2.98 -45.82
N PHE A 177 -6.52 -3.21 -45.33
CA PHE A 177 -5.33 -3.38 -46.16
C PHE A 177 -5.48 -4.58 -47.12
N TYR A 178 -6.00 -5.70 -46.65
CA TYR A 178 -6.24 -6.88 -47.48
C TYR A 178 -7.27 -6.60 -48.59
N LEU A 179 -8.36 -5.89 -48.27
CA LEU A 179 -9.38 -5.50 -49.25
C LEU A 179 -8.83 -4.54 -50.31
N LEU A 180 -8.06 -3.53 -49.91
CA LEU A 180 -7.42 -2.62 -50.87
C LEU A 180 -6.42 -3.35 -51.77
N ARG A 181 -5.69 -4.33 -51.22
CA ARG A 181 -4.81 -5.19 -52.01
C ARG A 181 -5.59 -6.10 -52.95
N LEU A 182 -6.74 -6.61 -52.53
CA LEU A 182 -7.61 -7.47 -53.35
C LEU A 182 -8.26 -6.70 -54.50
N ASP A 183 -8.63 -5.43 -54.28
CA ASP A 183 -9.17 -4.55 -55.33
C ASP A 183 -8.15 -4.34 -56.45
N SER A 184 -6.87 -4.15 -56.09
CA SER A 184 -5.78 -4.06 -57.07
C SER A 184 -5.62 -5.34 -57.91
N GLN A 185 -5.81 -6.52 -57.30
CA GLN A 185 -5.75 -7.80 -58.03
C GLN A 185 -7.01 -8.08 -58.86
N THR A 186 -8.17 -7.57 -58.42
CA THR A 186 -9.45 -7.77 -59.13
C THR A 186 -9.49 -6.98 -60.43
N GLN A 187 -8.94 -5.77 -60.44
CA GLN A 187 -8.84 -4.97 -61.67
C GLN A 187 -7.91 -5.60 -62.72
N ASP A 188 -6.79 -6.20 -62.30
CA ASP A 188 -5.87 -6.89 -63.22
C ASP A 188 -6.53 -8.09 -63.91
N ILE A 189 -7.35 -8.87 -63.18
CA ILE A 189 -8.06 -10.03 -63.73
C ILE A 189 -9.18 -9.60 -64.69
N LEU A 190 -9.93 -8.55 -64.35
CA LEU A 190 -10.95 -7.99 -65.24
C LEU A 190 -10.34 -7.42 -66.52
N HIS A 191 -9.16 -6.79 -66.42
CA HIS A 191 -8.46 -6.26 -67.57
C HIS A 191 -7.92 -7.37 -68.50
N GLN A 192 -7.50 -8.51 -67.93
CA GLN A 192 -7.12 -9.71 -68.69
C GLN A 192 -8.32 -10.39 -69.37
N LEU A 193 -9.46 -10.49 -68.69
CA LEU A 193 -10.69 -11.05 -69.28
C LEU A 193 -11.20 -10.21 -70.46
N ASN A 194 -11.19 -8.88 -70.33
CA ASN A 194 -11.62 -7.97 -71.40
C ASN A 194 -10.66 -7.96 -72.60
N LYS A 195 -9.39 -8.35 -72.38
CA LYS A 195 -8.38 -8.48 -73.45
C LYS A 195 -8.48 -9.81 -74.20
N LEU A 196 -9.13 -10.83 -73.63
CA LEU A 196 -9.38 -12.13 -74.27
C LEU A 196 -10.74 -12.21 -74.99
N LEU A 197 -11.64 -11.26 -74.72
CA LEU A 197 -12.98 -11.16 -75.33
C LEU A 197 -13.05 -10.19 -76.53
N ARG A 198 -11.88 -9.74 -77.03
CA ARG A 198 -11.72 -8.96 -78.26
C ARG A 198 -10.69 -9.63 -79.16
#